data_AF-A0A957T3H3-F1
#
_entry.id   AF-A0A957T3H3-F1
#
_cell.length_a   1.000
_cell.length_b   1.000
_cell.length_c   1.000
_cell.angle_alpha   90.00
_cell.angle_beta   90.00
_cell.angle_gamma   90.00
#
_symmetry.space_group_name_H-M   'P 1'
#
loop_
_entity.id
_entity.type
_entity.pdbx_description
1 polymer ?
#
loop_
_entity_poly.entity_id
_entity_poly.type
_entity_poly.pdbx_seq_one_letter_code
_entity_poly.pdbx_strand_id
1 'polypeptide(L)'
;MKTPPRFERKQLEQLDKSMLVDLVLLMQGQIDEVRQRVKELEDQVAKHSGNSGKPPSSDGLKKPRTRSLRRSEGRNPGGQKGHSGHTLEMLENPDRVECHELHHCPHCASDLSGVGVRDYVCRQVYDVPPVQIEVTEHQAEIKQCPGCGHQVQAAFPEGVTQPVQYGHRLKAQASYLNTYHFIPIARTCELLGDFYGHAPAWAFVGDANQAVASGCEPS
;
A
#
# COMPACT_ATOMS: atom_id res chain seq x y z
N MET A 1 -22.18 -47.78 -8.29
CA MET A 1 -22.78 -48.61 -9.37
C MET A 1 -22.65 -50.06 -8.96
N LYS A 2 -23.75 -50.80 -8.89
CA LYS A 2 -23.69 -52.25 -8.66
C LYS A 2 -23.12 -52.88 -9.93
N THR A 3 -22.07 -53.69 -9.82
CA THR A 3 -21.47 -54.40 -10.95
C THR A 3 -22.55 -55.22 -11.63
N PRO A 4 -22.77 -55.10 -12.95
CA PRO A 4 -23.78 -55.90 -13.62
C PRO A 4 -23.43 -57.39 -13.43
N PRO A 5 -24.43 -58.24 -13.16
CA PRO A 5 -24.22 -59.67 -13.01
C PRO A 5 -23.58 -60.22 -14.30
N ARG A 6 -22.47 -60.96 -14.14
CA ARG A 6 -21.84 -61.69 -15.24
C ARG A 6 -22.56 -63.01 -15.42
N PHE A 7 -23.27 -63.16 -16.53
CA PHE A 7 -23.95 -64.41 -16.89
C PHE A 7 -23.04 -65.29 -17.74
N GLU A 8 -23.01 -66.57 -17.44
CA GLU A 8 -22.43 -67.59 -18.32
C GLU A 8 -23.44 -68.03 -19.37
N ARG A 9 -22.96 -68.44 -20.55
CA ARG A 9 -23.80 -68.87 -21.68
C ARG A 9 -24.85 -69.94 -21.27
N LYS A 10 -24.45 -70.91 -20.46
CA LYS A 10 -25.33 -71.98 -19.95
C LYS A 10 -26.51 -71.45 -19.10
N GLN A 11 -26.32 -70.33 -18.41
CA GLN A 11 -27.36 -69.71 -17.58
C GLN A 11 -28.36 -68.95 -18.45
N LEU A 12 -27.89 -68.32 -19.53
CA LEU A 12 -28.74 -67.61 -20.49
C LEU A 12 -29.59 -68.59 -21.34
N GLU A 13 -29.05 -69.77 -21.66
CA GLU A 13 -29.75 -70.82 -22.40
C GLU A 13 -30.93 -71.43 -21.61
N GLN A 14 -30.96 -71.27 -20.29
CA GLN A 14 -32.05 -71.73 -19.42
C GLN A 14 -33.18 -70.70 -19.24
N LEU A 15 -32.96 -69.45 -19.70
CA LEU A 15 -33.97 -68.39 -19.61
C LEU A 15 -34.96 -68.49 -20.76
N ASP A 16 -36.20 -68.10 -20.49
CA ASP A 16 -37.18 -67.96 -21.56
C ASP A 16 -36.86 -66.74 -22.45
N LYS A 17 -37.52 -66.70 -23.62
CA LYS A 17 -37.31 -65.63 -24.60
C LYS A 17 -37.67 -64.25 -24.03
N SER A 18 -38.64 -64.15 -23.11
CA SER A 18 -39.07 -62.88 -22.54
C SER A 18 -38.01 -62.29 -21.61
N MET A 19 -37.44 -63.12 -20.74
CA MET A 19 -36.37 -62.74 -19.81
C MET A 19 -35.08 -62.36 -20.55
N LEU A 20 -34.77 -63.02 -21.67
CA LEU A 20 -33.65 -62.65 -22.52
C LEU A 20 -33.84 -61.27 -23.18
N VAL A 21 -35.06 -60.95 -23.64
CA VAL A 21 -35.38 -59.63 -24.19
C VAL A 21 -35.26 -58.55 -23.13
N ASP A 22 -35.81 -58.77 -21.93
CA ASP A 22 -35.72 -57.83 -20.82
C ASP A 22 -34.25 -57.59 -20.39
N LEU A 23 -33.44 -58.64 -20.36
CA LEU A 23 -32.01 -58.53 -20.06
C LEU A 23 -31.26 -57.70 -21.11
N VAL A 24 -31.55 -57.90 -22.40
CA VAL A 24 -30.94 -57.11 -23.48
C VAL A 24 -31.32 -55.64 -23.37
N LEU A 25 -32.59 -55.32 -23.11
CA LEU A 25 -33.05 -53.94 -22.91
C LEU A 25 -32.40 -53.28 -21.69
N LEU A 26 -32.26 -54.02 -20.60
CA LEU A 26 -31.55 -53.56 -19.40
C LEU A 26 -30.06 -53.27 -19.70
N MET A 27 -29.38 -54.17 -20.40
CA MET A 27 -27.98 -53.99 -20.77
C MET A 27 -27.77 -52.82 -21.74
N GLN A 28 -28.69 -52.60 -22.69
CA GLN A 28 -28.66 -51.43 -23.57
C GLN A 28 -28.75 -50.13 -22.77
N GLY A 29 -29.70 -50.03 -21.82
CA GLY A 29 -29.82 -48.86 -20.95
C GLY A 29 -28.56 -48.59 -20.14
N GLN A 30 -27.92 -49.63 -19.59
CA GLN A 30 -26.65 -49.49 -18.86
C GLN A 30 -25.48 -49.07 -19.76
N ILE A 31 -25.41 -49.59 -20.99
CA ILE A 31 -24.39 -49.19 -21.97
C ILE A 31 -24.53 -47.71 -22.31
N ASP A 32 -25.75 -47.23 -22.51
CA ASP A 32 -25.99 -45.83 -22.85
C ASP A 32 -25.66 -44.90 -21.67
N GLU A 33 -26.03 -45.27 -20.44
CA GLU A 33 -25.66 -44.52 -19.23
C GLU A 33 -24.14 -44.43 -19.06
N VAL A 34 -23.44 -45.56 -19.22
CA VAL A 34 -21.97 -45.59 -19.10
C VAL A 34 -21.32 -44.78 -20.21
N ARG A 35 -21.80 -44.87 -21.47
CA ARG A 35 -21.28 -44.08 -22.58
C ARG A 35 -21.46 -42.58 -22.35
N GLN A 36 -22.63 -42.18 -21.86
CA GLN A 36 -22.89 -40.79 -21.53
C GLN A 36 -21.96 -40.31 -20.41
N ARG A 37 -21.76 -41.13 -19.37
CA ARG A 37 -20.87 -40.77 -18.27
C ARG A 37 -19.40 -40.68 -18.69
N VAL A 38 -18.95 -41.59 -19.54
CA VAL A 38 -17.59 -41.55 -20.10
C VAL A 38 -17.41 -40.26 -20.91
N LYS A 39 -18.36 -39.93 -21.80
CA LYS A 39 -18.31 -38.69 -22.57
C LYS A 39 -18.26 -37.44 -21.68
N GLU A 40 -19.10 -37.37 -20.65
CA GLU A 40 -19.11 -36.25 -19.70
C GLU A 40 -17.75 -36.10 -18.98
N LEU A 41 -17.15 -37.21 -18.56
CA LEU A 41 -15.85 -37.21 -17.88
C LEU A 41 -14.72 -36.82 -18.83
N GLU A 42 -14.73 -37.34 -20.07
CA GLU A 42 -13.79 -36.95 -21.12
C GLU A 42 -13.89 -35.46 -21.44
N ASP A 43 -15.10 -34.92 -21.59
CA ASP A 43 -15.36 -33.50 -21.81
C ASP A 43 -14.91 -32.63 -20.63
N GLN A 44 -14.99 -33.14 -19.39
CA GLN A 44 -14.49 -32.44 -18.21
C GLN A 44 -12.97 -32.38 -18.17
N VAL A 45 -12.30 -33.47 -18.55
CA VAL A 45 -10.83 -33.57 -18.58
C VAL A 45 -10.23 -32.77 -19.74
N ALA A 46 -10.93 -32.66 -20.88
CA ALA A 46 -10.46 -31.91 -22.04
C ALA A 46 -10.50 -30.37 -21.86
N LYS A 47 -11.19 -29.86 -20.83
CA LYS A 47 -11.29 -28.41 -20.55
C LYS A 47 -10.06 -27.89 -19.82
N HIS A 48 -9.32 -26.98 -20.46
CA HIS A 48 -8.21 -26.23 -19.87
C HIS A 48 -8.39 -24.72 -20.12
N SER A 49 -7.61 -23.86 -19.46
CA SER A 49 -7.72 -22.40 -19.62
C SER A 49 -7.67 -21.91 -21.07
N GLY A 50 -6.85 -22.57 -21.90
CA GLY A 50 -6.72 -22.25 -23.34
C GLY A 50 -7.93 -22.53 -24.23
N ASN A 51 -8.92 -23.33 -23.81
CA ASN A 51 -10.08 -23.68 -24.66
C ASN A 51 -11.45 -23.48 -24.00
N SER A 52 -11.49 -23.10 -22.71
CA SER A 52 -12.74 -23.08 -21.93
C SER A 52 -13.02 -21.77 -21.17
N GLY A 53 -12.18 -20.72 -21.35
CA GLY A 53 -12.34 -19.45 -20.65
C GLY A 53 -12.15 -19.52 -19.13
N LYS A 54 -11.80 -20.70 -18.60
CA LYS A 54 -11.45 -20.88 -17.18
C LYS A 54 -10.18 -20.11 -16.86
N PRO A 55 -10.09 -19.49 -15.68
CA PRO A 55 -8.88 -18.77 -15.31
C PRO A 55 -7.69 -19.75 -15.26
N PRO A 56 -6.49 -19.35 -15.73
CA PRO A 56 -5.31 -20.19 -15.71
C PRO A 56 -5.02 -20.77 -14.33
N SER A 57 -5.43 -20.10 -13.24
CA SER A 57 -5.39 -20.62 -11.86
C SER A 57 -5.96 -22.03 -11.70
N SER A 58 -6.97 -22.41 -12.49
CA SER A 58 -7.71 -23.68 -12.37
C SER A 58 -7.04 -24.91 -12.99
N ASP A 59 -6.02 -24.72 -13.84
CA ASP A 59 -5.32 -25.83 -14.53
C ASP A 59 -4.32 -26.61 -13.63
N GLY A 60 -4.21 -26.23 -12.34
CA GLY A 60 -3.37 -26.93 -11.35
C GLY A 60 -1.88 -27.01 -11.73
N LEU A 61 -1.20 -28.10 -11.35
CA LEU A 61 0.23 -28.29 -11.61
C LEU A 61 0.56 -28.61 -13.08
N LYS A 62 -0.46 -28.83 -13.94
CA LYS A 62 -0.28 -29.10 -15.38
C LYS A 62 -0.05 -27.84 -16.21
N LYS A 63 -0.06 -26.65 -15.58
CA LYS A 63 0.22 -25.39 -16.27
C LYS A 63 1.64 -25.38 -16.83
N PRO A 64 1.83 -24.94 -18.09
CA PRO A 64 3.18 -24.68 -18.58
C PRO A 64 3.83 -23.61 -17.71
N ARG A 65 5.12 -23.78 -17.38
CA ARG A 65 5.88 -22.75 -16.66
C ARG A 65 5.78 -21.45 -17.45
N THR A 66 5.36 -20.37 -16.77
CA THR A 66 5.35 -19.03 -17.33
C THR A 66 6.78 -18.67 -17.72
N ARG A 67 7.04 -18.65 -19.03
CA ARG A 67 8.32 -18.19 -19.58
C ARG A 67 8.21 -16.68 -19.73
N SER A 68 9.21 -15.94 -19.24
CA SER A 68 9.29 -14.50 -19.45
C SER A 68 9.21 -14.21 -20.95
N LEU A 69 8.21 -13.44 -21.38
CA LEU A 69 8.11 -12.91 -22.74
C LEU A 69 9.13 -11.78 -22.97
N ARG A 70 9.73 -11.26 -21.89
CA ARG A 70 10.77 -10.23 -21.96
C ARG A 70 12.01 -10.82 -22.62
N ARG A 71 12.45 -10.21 -23.73
CA ARG A 71 13.78 -10.46 -24.30
C ARG A 71 14.82 -10.02 -23.28
N SER A 72 15.82 -10.87 -23.06
CA SER A 72 17.01 -10.47 -22.30
C SER A 72 17.73 -9.39 -23.08
N GLU A 73 17.81 -8.18 -22.51
CA GLU A 73 18.63 -7.10 -23.06
C GLU A 73 20.11 -7.26 -22.71
N GLY A 74 20.51 -8.36 -22.05
CA GLY A 74 21.88 -8.59 -21.60
C GLY A 74 22.38 -7.61 -20.54
N ARG A 75 21.48 -6.79 -19.99
CA ARG A 75 21.79 -5.79 -18.97
C ARG A 75 21.93 -6.46 -17.61
N ASN A 76 23.00 -6.09 -16.91
CA ASN A 76 23.21 -6.56 -15.55
C ASN A 76 22.12 -5.98 -14.62
N PRO A 77 21.68 -6.75 -13.60
CA PRO A 77 20.84 -6.22 -12.53
C PRO A 77 21.55 -5.05 -11.83
N GLY A 78 20.81 -3.95 -11.58
CA GLY A 78 21.33 -2.74 -10.92
C GLY A 78 21.36 -1.50 -11.82
N GLY A 79 22.01 -0.45 -11.32
CA GLY A 79 22.17 0.82 -12.03
C GLY A 79 22.83 0.62 -13.38
N GLN A 80 22.19 1.10 -14.44
CA GLN A 80 22.73 0.96 -15.79
C GLN A 80 23.95 1.87 -15.98
N LYS A 81 24.88 1.46 -16.84
CA LYS A 81 26.03 2.30 -17.21
C LYS A 81 25.54 3.65 -17.72
N GLY A 82 25.98 4.74 -17.09
CA GLY A 82 25.56 6.12 -17.41
C GLY A 82 24.51 6.71 -16.46
N HIS A 83 23.95 5.94 -15.52
CA HIS A 83 23.15 6.54 -14.44
C HIS A 83 24.03 7.36 -13.51
N SER A 84 23.72 8.64 -13.34
CA SER A 84 24.27 9.47 -12.27
C SER A 84 23.78 8.94 -10.93
N GLY A 85 24.70 8.50 -10.08
CA GLY A 85 24.40 8.25 -8.68
C GLY A 85 24.20 9.59 -7.96
N HIS A 86 23.24 9.65 -7.05
CA HIS A 86 23.12 10.74 -6.08
C HIS A 86 23.61 10.20 -4.74
N THR A 87 24.88 10.46 -4.43
CA THR A 87 25.47 10.14 -3.13
C THR A 87 25.13 11.28 -2.16
N LEU A 88 24.83 10.94 -0.90
CA LEU A 88 24.65 11.94 0.15
C LEU A 88 26.01 12.55 0.51
N GLU A 89 26.17 13.86 0.31
CA GLU A 89 27.42 14.58 0.55
C GLU A 89 27.38 15.31 1.90
N MET A 90 28.55 15.58 2.48
CA MET A 90 28.63 16.40 3.70
C MET A 90 28.46 17.87 3.36
N LEU A 91 27.67 18.59 4.15
CA LEU A 91 27.52 20.04 4.08
C LEU A 91 28.70 20.74 4.74
N GLU A 92 29.17 21.84 4.16
CA GLU A 92 30.15 22.70 4.80
C GLU A 92 29.57 23.39 6.05
N ASN A 93 28.26 23.71 6.02
CA ASN A 93 27.56 24.41 7.09
C ASN A 93 26.30 23.64 7.50
N PRO A 94 26.37 22.68 8.44
CA PRO A 94 25.20 21.98 8.96
C PRO A 94 24.36 22.88 9.88
N ASP A 95 23.07 22.59 10.04
CA ASP A 95 22.14 23.37 10.86
C ASP A 95 22.55 23.45 12.34
N ARG A 96 23.20 22.39 12.84
CA ARG A 96 23.72 22.29 14.21
C ARG A 96 25.02 21.50 14.23
N VAL A 97 25.99 21.95 15.03
CA VAL A 97 27.24 21.24 15.32
C VAL A 97 27.26 20.85 16.79
N GLU A 98 27.35 19.56 17.08
CA GLU A 98 27.59 19.04 18.42
C GLU A 98 29.05 18.58 18.53
N CYS A 99 29.84 19.26 19.37
CA CYS A 99 31.22 18.88 19.62
C CYS A 99 31.29 17.91 20.80
N HIS A 100 31.96 16.77 20.62
CA HIS A 100 32.20 15.80 21.68
C HIS A 100 33.62 15.96 22.22
N GLU A 101 33.74 16.50 23.43
CA GLU A 101 35.03 16.79 24.05
C GLU A 101 35.69 15.53 24.63
N LEU A 102 37.02 15.47 24.53
CA LEU A 102 37.82 14.40 25.09
C LEU A 102 38.55 14.90 26.34
N HIS A 103 38.00 14.58 27.52
CA HIS A 103 38.59 15.03 28.79
C HIS A 103 39.72 14.11 29.29
N HIS A 104 39.71 12.83 28.93
CA HIS A 104 40.70 11.87 29.40
C HIS A 104 41.18 11.00 28.25
N CYS A 105 42.48 10.69 28.25
CA CYS A 105 43.03 9.74 27.29
C CYS A 105 42.49 8.34 27.56
N PRO A 106 41.84 7.66 26.59
CA PRO A 106 41.28 6.33 26.80
C PRO A 106 42.34 5.24 27.02
N HIS A 107 43.63 5.53 26.77
CA HIS A 107 44.72 4.57 26.92
C HIS A 107 45.44 4.67 28.26
N CYS A 108 45.65 5.88 28.78
CA CYS A 108 46.45 6.13 30.01
C CYS A 108 45.73 6.97 31.07
N ALA A 109 44.47 7.37 30.83
CA ALA A 109 43.64 8.19 31.71
C ALA A 109 44.19 9.59 32.07
N SER A 110 45.25 10.05 31.40
CA SER A 110 45.74 11.42 31.54
C SER A 110 44.63 12.43 31.23
N ASP A 111 44.57 13.50 32.02
CA ASP A 111 43.66 14.63 31.80
C ASP A 111 44.09 15.43 30.56
N LEU A 112 43.13 15.68 29.67
CA LEU A 112 43.27 16.38 28.40
C LEU A 112 42.45 17.68 28.36
N SER A 113 41.75 18.05 29.44
CA SER A 113 40.90 19.24 29.50
C SER A 113 41.64 20.55 29.18
N GLY A 114 42.94 20.62 29.50
CA GLY A 114 43.80 21.77 29.19
C GLY A 114 44.58 21.66 27.87
N VAL A 115 44.40 20.59 27.10
CA VAL A 115 45.15 20.35 25.85
C VAL A 115 44.37 20.92 24.66
N GLY A 116 45.03 21.71 23.81
CA GLY A 116 44.42 22.29 22.62
C GLY A 116 43.99 21.23 21.60
N VAL A 117 42.83 21.44 20.96
CA VAL A 117 42.31 20.55 19.92
C VAL A 117 43.20 20.62 18.67
N ARG A 118 43.58 19.47 18.13
CA ARG A 118 44.42 19.38 16.91
C ARG A 118 43.60 19.38 15.62
N ASP A 119 42.51 18.61 15.58
CA ASP A 119 41.66 18.43 14.40
C ASP A 119 40.32 17.78 14.81
N TYR A 120 39.34 17.76 13.91
CA TYR A 120 38.04 17.13 14.10
C TYR A 120 37.79 16.02 13.08
N VAL A 121 37.24 14.89 13.54
CA VAL A 121 36.66 13.88 12.66
C VAL A 121 35.15 14.10 12.60
N CYS A 122 34.66 14.63 11.49
CA CYS A 122 33.26 15.00 11.34
C CYS A 122 32.40 13.84 10.80
N ARG A 123 31.18 13.71 11.33
CA ARG A 123 30.10 12.87 10.78
C ARG A 123 28.83 13.71 10.78
N GLN A 124 28.04 13.61 9.72
CA GLN A 124 26.77 14.32 9.62
C GLN A 124 25.62 13.32 9.52
N VAL A 125 24.55 13.63 10.23
CA VAL A 125 23.31 12.85 10.24
C VAL A 125 22.23 13.74 9.62
N TYR A 126 21.64 13.27 8.52
CA TYR A 126 20.45 13.88 7.93
C TYR A 126 19.25 13.23 8.58
N ASP A 127 18.60 13.97 9.47
CA ASP A 127 17.42 13.48 10.17
C ASP A 127 16.29 14.52 10.08
N VAL A 128 15.08 14.06 10.33
CA VAL A 128 13.91 14.94 10.41
C VAL A 128 13.80 15.43 11.85
N PRO A 129 13.76 16.76 12.10
CA PRO A 129 13.54 17.27 13.44
C PRO A 129 12.17 16.80 13.97
N PRO A 130 11.94 16.81 15.30
CA PRO A 130 10.67 16.39 15.87
C PRO A 130 9.47 17.03 15.17
N VAL A 131 8.63 16.18 14.57
CA VAL A 131 7.47 16.58 13.77
C VAL A 131 6.27 16.76 14.70
N GLN A 132 5.75 17.98 14.84
CA GLN A 132 4.62 18.28 15.71
C GLN A 132 3.76 19.42 15.16
N ILE A 133 2.47 19.43 15.51
CA ILE A 133 1.60 20.60 15.27
C ILE A 133 1.92 21.67 16.31
N GLU A 134 2.25 22.86 15.82
CA GLU A 134 2.34 24.06 16.65
C GLU A 134 0.98 24.74 16.74
N VAL A 135 0.54 25.04 17.97
CA VAL A 135 -0.71 25.75 18.23
C VAL A 135 -0.39 27.17 18.69
N THR A 136 -0.72 28.16 17.86
CA THR A 136 -0.58 29.58 18.19
C THR A 136 -1.92 30.14 18.65
N GLU A 137 -1.99 30.62 19.89
CA GLU A 137 -3.15 31.37 20.38
C GLU A 137 -3.03 32.83 19.97
N HIS A 138 -3.98 33.31 19.17
CA HIS A 138 -4.11 34.73 18.86
C HIS A 138 -5.02 35.38 19.90
N GLN A 139 -4.50 36.37 20.63
CA GLN A 139 -5.26 37.13 21.62
C GLN A 139 -5.54 38.54 21.11
N ALA A 140 -6.82 38.92 21.07
CA ALA A 140 -7.26 40.27 20.77
C ALA A 140 -7.59 41.01 22.06
N GLU A 141 -6.90 42.11 22.34
CA GLU A 141 -7.23 42.96 23.49
C GLU A 141 -8.64 43.54 23.34
N ILE A 142 -9.36 43.59 24.46
CA ILE A 142 -10.64 44.27 24.58
C ILE A 142 -10.47 45.35 25.65
N LYS A 143 -10.78 46.60 25.29
CA LYS A 143 -10.65 47.75 26.19
C LYS A 143 -11.92 48.58 26.17
N GLN A 144 -12.25 49.20 27.31
CA GLN A 144 -13.29 50.21 27.36
C GLN A 144 -12.69 51.58 27.04
N CYS A 145 -13.20 52.26 26.02
CA CYS A 145 -12.75 53.59 25.63
C CYS A 145 -13.19 54.62 26.70
N PRO A 146 -12.26 55.33 27.36
CA PRO A 146 -12.64 56.31 28.39
C PRO A 146 -13.34 57.54 27.82
N GLY A 147 -13.18 57.83 26.52
CA GLY A 147 -13.80 58.99 25.88
C GLY A 147 -15.27 58.78 25.51
N CYS A 148 -15.61 57.64 24.91
CA CYS A 148 -16.97 57.36 24.43
C CYS A 148 -17.69 56.24 25.18
N GLY A 149 -17.05 55.61 26.17
CA GLY A 149 -17.60 54.51 26.98
C GLY A 149 -17.75 53.16 26.26
N HIS A 150 -17.52 53.09 24.95
CA HIS A 150 -17.68 51.88 24.15
C HIS A 150 -16.56 50.88 24.40
N GLN A 151 -16.91 49.60 24.33
CA GLN A 151 -15.95 48.51 24.29
C GLN A 151 -15.37 48.39 22.87
N VAL A 152 -14.05 48.46 22.75
CA VAL A 152 -13.31 48.30 21.51
C VAL A 152 -12.44 47.05 21.57
N GLN A 153 -12.27 46.39 20.43
CA GLN A 153 -11.52 45.14 20.32
C GLN A 153 -10.45 45.27 19.23
N ALA A 154 -9.26 44.72 19.48
CA ALA A 154 -8.21 44.59 18.47
C ALA A 154 -8.62 43.62 17.36
N ALA A 155 -8.28 43.93 16.11
CA ALA A 155 -8.55 43.02 14.99
C ALA A 155 -7.61 41.81 15.03
N PHE A 156 -8.11 40.65 14.59
CA PHE A 156 -7.26 39.48 14.34
C PHE A 156 -6.52 39.62 13.00
N PRO A 157 -5.35 38.95 12.85
CA PRO A 157 -4.66 38.88 11.56
C PRO A 157 -5.53 38.25 10.46
N GLU A 158 -5.24 38.59 9.20
CA GLU A 158 -5.89 37.98 8.05
C GLU A 158 -5.71 36.46 8.07
N GLY A 159 -6.80 35.73 7.85
CA GLY A 159 -6.82 34.27 7.88
C GLY A 159 -7.12 33.64 9.24
N VAL A 160 -7.10 34.39 10.35
CA VAL A 160 -7.56 33.93 11.68
C VAL A 160 -9.03 34.30 11.84
N THR A 161 -9.92 33.39 11.41
CA THR A 161 -11.36 33.68 11.25
C THR A 161 -12.25 32.87 12.18
N GLN A 162 -11.75 31.74 12.69
CA GLN A 162 -12.47 30.84 13.58
C GLN A 162 -11.79 30.78 14.95
N PRO A 163 -12.54 30.50 16.04
CA PRO A 163 -11.96 30.32 17.37
C PRO A 163 -10.87 29.24 17.42
N VAL A 164 -11.03 28.16 16.63
CA VAL A 164 -10.03 27.10 16.43
C VAL A 164 -10.06 26.72 14.95
N GLN A 165 -8.90 26.68 14.30
CA GLN A 165 -8.77 26.28 12.91
C GLN A 165 -7.41 25.65 12.61
N TYR A 166 -7.36 24.77 11.62
CA TYR A 166 -6.11 24.26 11.09
C TYR A 166 -5.40 25.29 10.21
N GLY A 167 -4.08 25.39 10.37
CA GLY A 167 -3.23 26.27 9.58
C GLY A 167 -3.02 25.82 8.13
N HIS A 168 -2.56 26.74 7.28
CA HIS A 168 -2.38 26.51 5.85
C HIS A 168 -1.38 25.40 5.53
N ARG A 169 -0.30 25.27 6.31
CA ARG A 169 0.73 24.22 6.09
C ARG A 169 0.14 22.81 6.22
N LEU A 170 -0.68 22.57 7.25
CA LEU A 170 -1.31 21.27 7.46
C LEU A 170 -2.35 20.98 6.37
N LYS A 171 -3.15 21.97 5.97
CA LYS A 171 -4.10 21.85 4.84
C LYS A 171 -3.37 21.49 3.54
N ALA A 172 -2.29 22.17 3.22
CA ALA A 172 -1.50 21.92 2.02
C ALA A 172 -0.94 20.48 1.99
N GLN A 173 -0.39 19.99 3.12
CA GLN A 173 0.10 18.62 3.22
C GLN A 173 -1.03 17.58 3.06
N ALA A 174 -2.17 17.79 3.73
CA ALA A 174 -3.32 16.90 3.60
C ALA A 174 -3.79 16.80 2.14
N SER A 175 -3.88 17.94 1.45
CA SER A 175 -4.28 17.99 0.04
C SER A 175 -3.24 17.38 -0.89
N TYR A 176 -1.96 17.64 -0.65
CA TYR A 176 -0.86 17.04 -1.41
C TYR A 176 -0.85 15.51 -1.31
N LEU A 177 -0.95 14.97 -0.09
CA LEU A 177 -0.99 13.52 0.15
C LEU A 177 -2.22 12.87 -0.50
N ASN A 178 -3.39 13.51 -0.39
CA ASN A 178 -4.62 12.94 -0.94
C ASN A 178 -4.74 13.10 -2.46
N THR A 179 -4.42 14.28 -3.00
CA THR A 179 -4.68 14.64 -4.41
C THR A 179 -3.52 14.28 -5.31
N TYR A 180 -2.28 14.51 -4.89
CA TYR A 180 -1.09 14.25 -5.71
C TYR A 180 -0.56 12.81 -5.52
N HIS A 181 -0.52 12.33 -4.27
CA HIS A 181 -0.09 10.97 -3.98
C HIS A 181 -1.23 9.93 -3.95
N PHE A 182 -2.47 10.36 -4.20
CA PHE A 182 -3.66 9.50 -4.26
C PHE A 182 -3.88 8.64 -3.00
N ILE A 183 -3.43 9.13 -1.83
CA ILE A 183 -3.62 8.43 -0.57
C ILE A 183 -5.09 8.58 -0.16
N PRO A 184 -5.85 7.49 0.07
CA PRO A 184 -7.25 7.57 0.46
C PRO A 184 -7.45 8.44 1.71
N ILE A 185 -8.56 9.19 1.79
CA ILE A 185 -8.82 10.16 2.88
C ILE A 185 -8.56 9.55 4.27
N ALA A 186 -9.08 8.34 4.52
CA ALA A 186 -8.88 7.64 5.78
C ALA A 186 -7.39 7.43 6.12
N ARG A 187 -6.60 7.03 5.11
CA ARG A 187 -5.15 6.82 5.24
C ARG A 187 -4.39 8.14 5.37
N THR A 188 -4.86 9.21 4.76
CA THR A 188 -4.29 10.55 4.97
C THR A 188 -4.50 11.00 6.41
N CYS A 189 -5.70 10.84 6.96
CA CYS A 189 -5.98 11.16 8.37
C CYS A 189 -5.10 10.34 9.33
N GLU A 190 -4.92 9.05 9.05
CA GLU A 190 -4.05 8.16 9.83
C GLU A 190 -2.59 8.60 9.76
N LEU A 191 -2.05 8.88 8.57
CA LEU A 191 -0.69 9.38 8.39
C LEU A 191 -0.44 10.70 9.13
N LEU A 192 -1.41 11.61 9.11
CA LEU A 192 -1.32 12.85 9.87
C LEU A 192 -1.33 12.57 11.38
N GLY A 193 -2.10 11.58 11.83
CA GLY A 193 -2.04 11.07 13.20
C GLY A 193 -0.67 10.50 13.58
N ASP A 194 -0.10 9.66 12.72
CA ASP A 194 1.18 8.99 12.96
C ASP A 194 2.35 9.98 13.02
N PHE A 195 2.38 10.98 12.14
CA PHE A 195 3.48 11.95 12.08
C PHE A 195 3.33 13.12 13.03
N TYR A 196 2.11 13.61 13.27
CA TYR A 196 1.88 14.83 14.05
C TYR A 196 1.23 14.56 15.40
N GLY A 197 0.93 13.30 15.74
CA GLY A 197 0.19 12.94 16.95
C GLY A 197 -1.28 13.37 16.95
N HIS A 198 -1.81 13.82 15.81
CA HIS A 198 -3.14 14.39 15.69
C HIS A 198 -3.84 13.94 14.40
N ALA A 199 -4.82 13.06 14.54
CA ALA A 199 -5.62 12.56 13.42
C ALA A 199 -6.83 13.46 13.19
N PRO A 200 -6.89 14.24 12.08
CA PRO A 200 -8.04 15.08 11.80
C PRO A 200 -9.24 14.26 11.31
N ALA A 201 -10.43 14.84 11.38
CA ALA A 201 -11.62 14.26 10.77
C ALA A 201 -11.53 14.26 9.24
N TRP A 202 -12.28 13.39 8.57
CA TRP A 202 -12.28 13.29 7.10
C TRP A 202 -12.68 14.59 6.41
N ALA A 203 -13.60 15.35 7.01
CA ALA A 203 -14.07 16.63 6.49
C ALA A 203 -12.90 17.61 6.27
N PHE A 204 -11.91 17.63 7.17
CA PHE A 204 -10.74 18.49 7.04
C PHE A 204 -9.96 18.24 5.74
N VAL A 205 -9.78 16.98 5.34
CA VAL A 205 -9.07 16.64 4.10
C VAL A 205 -9.89 17.09 2.88
N GLY A 206 -11.22 16.94 2.94
CA GLY A 206 -12.14 17.46 1.94
C GLY A 206 -12.05 18.99 1.79
N ASP A 207 -12.11 19.72 2.91
CA ASP A 207 -12.01 21.18 2.94
C ASP A 207 -10.65 21.66 2.43
N ALA A 208 -9.58 20.97 2.79
CA ALA A 208 -8.24 21.27 2.32
C ALA A 208 -8.11 21.10 0.79
N ASN A 209 -8.69 20.03 0.22
CA ASN A 209 -8.73 19.83 -1.21
C ASN A 209 -9.55 20.91 -1.93
N GLN A 210 -10.70 21.28 -1.36
CA GLN A 210 -11.53 22.32 -1.94
C GLN A 210 -10.82 23.67 -1.94
N ALA A 211 -10.10 24.01 -0.86
CA ALA A 211 -9.31 25.23 -0.77
C ALA A 211 -8.22 25.31 -1.87
N VAL A 212 -7.51 24.20 -2.12
CA VAL A 212 -6.53 24.12 -3.22
C VAL A 212 -7.21 24.27 -4.57
N ALA A 213 -8.32 23.56 -4.80
CA ALA A 213 -9.06 23.66 -6.06
C ALA A 213 -9.57 25.09 -6.35
N SER A 214 -10.01 25.82 -5.32
CA SER A 214 -10.45 27.22 -5.47
C SER A 214 -9.31 28.23 -5.62
N GLY A 215 -8.10 27.90 -5.13
CA GLY A 215 -6.94 28.81 -5.13
C GLY A 215 -6.00 28.61 -6.33
N CYS A 216 -6.12 27.51 -7.06
CA CYS A 216 -5.36 27.25 -8.27
C CYS A 216 -6.08 27.81 -9.50
N GLU A 217 -5.84 29.07 -9.86
CA GLU A 217 -6.15 29.53 -11.22
C GLU A 217 -5.14 28.91 -12.21
N PRO A 218 -5.59 28.39 -13.36
CA PRO A 218 -4.68 27.90 -14.39
C PRO A 218 -3.83 29.07 -14.92
N SER A 219 -2.51 28.91 -14.82
CA SER A 219 -1.51 29.81 -15.41
C SER A 219 -1.49 29.76 -16.93
#